data_AF-A0A949IIH5-F1
#
_entry.id   AF-A0A949IIH5-F1
#
_cell.length_a   1.000
_cell.length_b   1.000
_cell.length_c   1.000
_cell.angle_alpha   90.00
_cell.angle_beta   90.00
_cell.angle_gamma   90.00
#
_symmetry.space_group_name_H-M   'P 1'
#
loop_
_entity.id
_entity.type
_entity.pdbx_description
1 polymer ?
#
loop_
_entity_poly.entity_id
_entity_poly.type
_entity_poly.pdbx_seq_one_letter_code
_entity_poly.pdbx_strand_id
1 'polypeptide(L)'
;MTSMEISTSTAKATENLAAEPARPPRPPLLPRRLRLTPGQVEGPYFIASAPLRNRLFPPSAFLPPAGVSGEEAAAVLAKLPDQIQISGQVLAADCATIAGATVSVWVADPHGRYDNQDDAGNPIEIPAEQQAYRGRIITEADGHFSFICLRPGNYFDEGWKLWRPAHIHVKVEAPGFVELVTQLYFEDDAQNGLDIPGDDFFQPELVVQLSPGIPIKGLVQKGYFNFVLDAAR
;
A
#
# COMPACT_ATOMS: atom_id res chain seq x y z
N MET A 1 -65.96 66.78 -33.53
CA MET A 1 -64.49 66.71 -33.64
C MET A 1 -63.94 66.99 -32.23
N THR A 2 -64.00 66.00 -31.35
CA THR A 2 -62.91 65.06 -31.02
C THR A 2 -61.77 65.75 -30.28
N SER A 3 -61.65 65.45 -28.98
CA SER A 3 -60.42 65.36 -28.15
C SER A 3 -60.86 65.24 -26.69
N MET A 4 -61.09 64.03 -26.16
CA MET A 4 -60.14 63.13 -25.47
C MET A 4 -59.53 63.72 -24.17
N GLU A 5 -59.94 63.09 -23.07
CA GLU A 5 -59.46 63.24 -21.68
C GLU A 5 -58.02 62.77 -21.51
N ILE A 6 -57.30 63.31 -20.51
CA ILE A 6 -56.40 62.49 -19.67
C ILE A 6 -56.41 63.05 -18.23
N SER A 7 -57.07 62.34 -17.32
CA SER A 7 -56.94 62.51 -15.86
C SER A 7 -55.97 61.44 -15.35
N THR A 8 -54.81 61.86 -14.81
CA THR A 8 -53.84 60.94 -14.24
C THR A 8 -54.23 60.61 -12.80
N SER A 9 -54.80 59.42 -12.60
CA SER A 9 -54.99 58.80 -11.29
C SER A 9 -53.82 57.86 -10.99
N THR A 10 -53.04 58.17 -9.96
CA THR A 10 -51.94 57.35 -9.46
C THR A 10 -52.48 56.23 -8.57
N ALA A 11 -52.68 55.04 -9.14
CA ALA A 11 -52.91 53.83 -8.37
C ALA A 11 -51.57 53.32 -7.80
N LYS A 12 -51.41 53.31 -6.47
CA LYS A 12 -50.34 52.58 -5.79
C LYS A 12 -50.66 51.08 -5.88
N ALA A 13 -49.88 50.34 -6.67
CA ALA A 13 -49.83 48.89 -6.59
C ALA A 13 -49.04 48.51 -5.32
N THR A 14 -49.73 47.96 -4.32
CA THR A 14 -49.10 47.21 -3.23
C THR A 14 -48.77 45.82 -3.75
N GLU A 15 -47.51 45.60 -4.13
CA GLU A 15 -46.98 44.26 -4.38
C GLU A 15 -46.89 43.50 -3.05
N ASN A 16 -47.68 42.44 -2.91
CA ASN A 16 -47.50 41.43 -1.87
C ASN A 16 -46.26 40.59 -2.23
N LEU A 17 -45.11 40.92 -1.67
CA LEU A 17 -43.93 40.05 -1.67
C LEU A 17 -44.21 38.86 -0.74
N ALA A 18 -44.60 37.73 -1.32
CA ALA A 18 -44.61 36.46 -0.60
C ALA A 18 -43.16 36.13 -0.20
N ALA A 19 -42.93 35.95 1.10
CA ALA A 19 -41.63 35.53 1.61
C ALA A 19 -41.24 34.18 1.00
N GLU A 20 -40.02 34.09 0.45
CA GLU A 20 -39.46 32.82 0.00
C GLU A 20 -39.46 31.80 1.15
N PRO A 21 -39.86 30.54 0.91
CA PRO A 21 -39.82 29.51 1.94
C PRO A 21 -38.37 29.32 2.42
N ALA A 22 -38.20 29.33 3.74
CA ALA A 22 -36.90 29.15 4.37
C ALA A 22 -36.22 27.88 3.85
N ARG A 23 -35.01 28.03 3.30
CA ARG A 23 -34.19 26.90 2.86
C ARG A 23 -33.94 25.97 4.06
N PRO A 24 -34.14 24.65 3.93
CA PRO A 24 -33.90 23.74 5.03
C PRO A 24 -32.44 23.83 5.51
N PRO A 25 -32.18 23.62 6.81
CA PRO A 25 -30.84 23.68 7.35
C PRO A 25 -29.95 22.66 6.61
N ARG A 26 -28.75 23.10 6.21
CA ARG A 26 -27.78 22.22 5.58
C ARG A 26 -27.44 21.11 6.58
N PRO A 27 -27.54 19.83 6.22
CA PRO A 27 -27.18 18.75 7.12
C PRO A 27 -25.71 18.90 7.56
N PRO A 28 -25.37 18.55 8.80
CA PRO A 28 -24.00 18.61 9.28
C PRO A 28 -23.10 17.77 8.38
N LEU A 29 -21.94 18.31 8.02
CA LEU A 29 -20.92 17.55 7.30
C LEU A 29 -20.48 16.38 8.20
N LEU A 30 -20.71 15.15 7.76
CA LEU A 30 -20.13 13.99 8.42
C LEU A 30 -18.59 14.13 8.37
N PRO A 31 -17.87 13.82 9.46
CA PRO A 31 -16.41 13.85 9.45
C PRO A 31 -15.91 12.91 8.35
N ARG A 32 -14.92 13.37 7.56
CA ARG A 32 -14.27 12.52 6.56
C ARG A 32 -13.64 11.34 7.29
N ARG A 33 -14.11 10.13 6.99
CA ARG A 33 -13.46 8.89 7.41
C ARG A 33 -12.63 8.34 6.26
N LEU A 34 -11.39 7.94 6.56
CA LEU A 34 -10.58 7.18 5.62
C LEU A 34 -11.22 5.80 5.42
N ARG A 35 -11.09 5.26 4.21
CA ARG A 35 -11.44 3.86 3.96
C ARG A 35 -10.40 2.98 4.64
N LEU A 36 -10.85 1.97 5.36
CA LEU A 36 -9.97 0.96 5.93
C LEU A 36 -9.19 0.26 4.81
N THR A 37 -7.94 -0.07 5.07
CA THR A 37 -7.16 -0.87 4.13
C THR A 37 -7.77 -2.28 4.06
N PRO A 38 -8.06 -2.81 2.87
CA PRO A 38 -8.56 -4.17 2.73
C PRO A 38 -7.62 -5.21 3.34
N GLY A 39 -8.18 -6.14 4.10
CA GLY A 39 -7.46 -7.28 4.63
C GLY A 39 -7.35 -8.41 3.59
N GLN A 40 -6.27 -9.18 3.65
CA GLN A 40 -6.01 -10.34 2.81
C GLN A 40 -5.37 -11.48 3.60
N VAL A 41 -5.19 -12.63 2.94
CA VAL A 41 -4.57 -13.81 3.57
C VAL A 41 -3.11 -13.55 3.96
N GLU A 42 -2.72 -14.08 5.13
CA GLU A 42 -1.32 -14.05 5.60
C GLU A 42 -0.43 -14.93 4.73
N GLY A 43 -0.94 -16.07 4.27
CA GLY A 43 -0.13 -17.09 3.62
C GLY A 43 0.79 -17.83 4.62
N PRO A 44 1.51 -18.86 4.16
CA PRO A 44 2.18 -19.80 5.05
C PRO A 44 3.58 -19.37 5.50
N TYR A 45 4.14 -18.29 4.95
CA TYR A 45 5.57 -17.93 5.08
C TYR A 45 5.86 -16.87 6.15
N PHE A 46 4.87 -16.45 6.94
CA PHE A 46 5.06 -15.46 8.00
C PHE A 46 5.95 -16.00 9.14
N ILE A 47 6.82 -15.14 9.68
CA ILE A 47 7.63 -15.44 10.87
C ILE A 47 7.54 -14.24 11.82
N ALA A 48 6.89 -14.44 12.98
CA ALA A 48 6.68 -13.39 13.98
C ALA A 48 8.00 -12.85 14.58
N SER A 49 9.04 -13.67 14.61
CA SER A 49 10.36 -13.32 15.17
C SER A 49 11.27 -12.54 14.22
N ALA A 50 10.76 -12.06 13.08
CA ALA A 50 11.54 -11.28 12.12
C ALA A 50 12.32 -10.12 12.79
N PRO A 51 13.56 -9.83 12.37
CA PRO A 51 14.36 -8.80 13.02
C PRO A 51 13.83 -7.39 12.74
N LEU A 52 14.12 -6.46 13.66
CA LEU A 52 13.86 -5.04 13.46
C LEU A 52 14.85 -4.46 12.44
N ARG A 53 14.39 -4.20 11.22
CA ARG A 53 15.17 -3.61 10.13
C ARG A 53 14.25 -3.14 9.00
N ASN A 54 14.78 -2.26 8.17
CA ASN A 54 14.07 -1.69 7.03
C ASN A 54 14.71 -2.02 5.67
N ARG A 55 15.71 -2.91 5.61
CA ARG A 55 16.30 -3.43 4.37
C ARG A 55 16.07 -4.93 4.31
N LEU A 56 15.29 -5.38 3.33
CA LEU A 56 14.74 -6.73 3.23
C LEU A 56 15.40 -7.51 2.09
N PHE A 57 16.72 -7.63 2.16
CA PHE A 57 17.54 -8.41 1.24
C PHE A 57 18.93 -8.61 1.85
N PRO A 58 19.70 -9.63 1.44
CA PRO A 58 21.05 -9.82 1.96
C PRO A 58 21.99 -8.72 1.43
N PRO A 59 22.99 -8.26 2.21
CA PRO A 59 23.98 -7.28 1.73
C PRO A 59 24.75 -7.75 0.48
N SER A 60 24.89 -9.07 0.32
CA SER A 60 25.53 -9.70 -0.84
C SER A 60 24.72 -9.58 -2.13
N ALA A 61 23.43 -9.21 -2.08
CA ALA A 61 22.58 -9.07 -3.26
C ALA A 61 23.10 -8.05 -4.29
N PHE A 62 24.06 -7.20 -3.91
CA PHE A 62 24.63 -6.16 -4.78
C PHE A 62 26.14 -6.25 -4.97
N LEU A 63 26.73 -7.41 -4.66
CA LEU A 63 28.15 -7.64 -4.85
C LEU A 63 28.37 -8.62 -6.02
N PRO A 64 29.28 -8.31 -6.95
CA PRO A 64 29.71 -9.31 -7.92
C PRO A 64 30.36 -10.50 -7.18
N PRO A 65 30.32 -11.72 -7.76
CA PRO A 65 31.01 -12.87 -7.19
C PRO A 65 32.48 -12.57 -6.91
N ALA A 66 33.04 -13.20 -5.87
CA ALA A 66 34.45 -13.03 -5.53
C ALA A 66 35.34 -13.37 -6.73
N GLY A 67 36.27 -12.48 -7.08
CA GLY A 67 37.16 -12.62 -8.24
C GLY A 67 36.62 -12.02 -9.55
N VAL A 68 35.35 -11.60 -9.59
CA VAL A 68 34.76 -10.93 -10.76
C VAL A 68 35.01 -9.42 -10.66
N SER A 69 35.60 -8.82 -11.69
CA SER A 69 35.93 -7.39 -11.74
C SER A 69 35.79 -6.82 -13.16
N GLY A 70 35.94 -5.50 -13.32
CA GLY A 70 35.88 -4.85 -14.63
C GLY A 70 34.51 -4.96 -15.29
N GLU A 71 34.48 -5.19 -16.60
CA GLU A 71 33.25 -5.26 -17.40
C GLU A 71 32.32 -6.41 -16.97
N GLU A 72 32.88 -7.53 -16.51
CA GLU A 72 32.09 -8.67 -16.04
C GLU A 72 31.32 -8.31 -14.75
N ALA A 73 31.96 -7.59 -13.83
CA ALA A 73 31.28 -7.05 -12.65
C ALA A 73 30.20 -6.04 -13.05
N ALA A 74 30.48 -5.16 -14.02
CA ALA A 74 29.48 -4.21 -14.52
C ALA A 74 28.27 -4.91 -15.15
N ALA A 75 28.49 -5.99 -15.91
CA ALA A 75 27.42 -6.79 -16.51
C ALA A 75 26.57 -7.54 -15.46
N VAL A 76 27.19 -8.03 -14.38
CA VAL A 76 26.46 -8.62 -13.24
C VAL A 76 25.61 -7.56 -12.54
N LEU A 77 26.20 -6.40 -12.23
CA LEU A 77 25.51 -5.30 -11.57
C LEU A 77 24.33 -4.76 -12.40
N ALA A 78 24.45 -4.78 -13.74
CA ALA A 78 23.40 -4.35 -14.66
C ALA A 78 22.19 -5.31 -14.72
N LYS A 79 22.34 -6.54 -14.22
CA LYS A 79 21.27 -7.56 -14.16
C LYS A 79 20.67 -7.71 -12.76
N LEU A 80 21.07 -6.85 -11.83
CA LEU A 80 20.51 -6.91 -10.48
C LEU A 80 19.04 -6.51 -10.49
N PRO A 81 18.24 -7.13 -9.60
CA PRO A 81 16.84 -6.77 -9.44
C PRO A 81 16.68 -5.32 -8.99
N ASP A 82 15.56 -4.72 -9.38
CA ASP A 82 15.21 -3.36 -8.97
C ASP A 82 15.04 -3.28 -7.45
N GLN A 83 15.55 -2.20 -6.87
CA GLN A 83 15.31 -1.88 -5.47
C GLN A 83 14.03 -1.06 -5.36
N ILE A 84 13.13 -1.45 -4.48
CA ILE A 84 11.88 -0.75 -4.24
C ILE A 84 11.89 -0.21 -2.81
N GLN A 85 11.85 1.11 -2.68
CA GLN A 85 11.58 1.76 -1.40
C GLN A 85 10.08 2.00 -1.27
N ILE A 86 9.47 1.42 -0.24
CA ILE A 86 8.08 1.71 0.15
C ILE A 86 8.11 2.61 1.39
N SER A 87 7.22 3.60 1.40
CA SER A 87 7.02 4.50 2.54
C SER A 87 5.55 4.85 2.70
N GLY A 88 5.18 5.33 3.86
CA GLY A 88 3.79 5.66 4.15
C GLY A 88 3.57 6.02 5.59
N GLN A 89 2.30 6.13 5.96
CA GLN A 89 1.84 6.33 7.33
C GLN A 89 0.86 5.24 7.72
N VAL A 90 0.89 4.86 8.99
CA VAL A 90 -0.19 4.09 9.62
C VAL A 90 -1.17 5.08 10.25
N LEU A 91 -2.44 4.98 9.86
CA LEU A 91 -3.50 5.92 10.18
C LEU A 91 -4.70 5.18 10.79
N ALA A 92 -5.46 5.88 11.63
CA ALA A 92 -6.79 5.47 12.04
C ALA A 92 -7.84 5.97 11.04
N ALA A 93 -9.03 5.38 11.06
CA ALA A 93 -10.15 5.77 10.18
C ALA A 93 -10.59 7.24 10.33
N ASP A 94 -10.25 7.92 11.43
CA ASP A 94 -10.51 9.33 11.69
C ASP A 94 -9.35 10.27 11.27
N CYS A 95 -8.38 9.75 10.51
CA CYS A 95 -7.16 10.42 10.04
C CYS A 95 -6.07 10.64 11.11
N ALA A 96 -6.21 10.11 12.33
CA ALA A 96 -5.13 10.20 13.32
C ALA A 96 -3.94 9.31 12.92
N THR A 97 -2.72 9.81 13.08
CA THR A 97 -1.49 9.04 12.86
C THR A 97 -1.22 8.10 14.03
N ILE A 98 -0.79 6.86 13.73
CA ILE A 98 -0.55 5.82 14.74
C ILE A 98 0.95 5.62 14.93
N ALA A 99 1.50 6.18 16.01
CA ALA A 99 2.88 6.01 16.41
C ALA A 99 3.11 4.67 17.12
N GLY A 100 4.30 4.08 16.96
CA GLY A 100 4.67 2.83 17.63
C GLY A 100 3.95 1.58 17.11
N ALA A 101 3.23 1.66 15.99
CA ALA A 101 2.70 0.50 15.29
C ALA A 101 3.86 -0.34 14.73
N THR A 102 3.71 -1.66 14.75
CA THR A 102 4.65 -2.58 14.11
C THR A 102 4.15 -2.92 12.71
N VAL A 103 4.92 -2.53 11.70
CA VAL A 103 4.75 -2.91 10.30
C VAL A 103 5.70 -4.07 10.01
N SER A 104 5.18 -5.29 10.04
CA SER A 104 5.88 -6.53 9.72
C SER A 104 5.76 -6.82 8.23
N VAL A 105 6.89 -6.99 7.55
CA VAL A 105 6.96 -7.16 6.09
C VAL A 105 7.74 -8.42 5.75
N TRP A 106 7.22 -9.21 4.83
CA TRP A 106 7.93 -10.35 4.23
C TRP A 106 7.63 -10.41 2.73
N VAL A 107 8.63 -10.81 1.97
CA VAL A 107 8.59 -10.79 0.50
C VAL A 107 9.37 -11.97 -0.04
N ALA A 108 8.96 -12.48 -1.19
CA ALA A 108 9.76 -13.46 -1.92
C ALA A 108 11.03 -12.80 -2.50
N ASP A 109 12.02 -13.61 -2.82
CA ASP A 109 13.16 -13.15 -3.61
C ASP A 109 12.73 -12.83 -5.07
N PRO A 110 13.63 -12.26 -5.90
CA PRO A 110 13.34 -11.96 -7.31
C PRO A 110 12.96 -13.17 -8.17
N HIS A 111 13.18 -14.40 -7.68
CA HIS A 111 12.81 -15.64 -8.35
C HIS A 111 11.51 -16.25 -7.79
N GLY A 112 10.84 -15.56 -6.87
CA GLY A 112 9.59 -16.01 -6.27
C GLY A 112 9.77 -17.03 -5.15
N ARG A 113 10.96 -17.13 -4.54
CA ARG A 113 11.21 -18.05 -3.41
C ARG A 113 11.28 -17.31 -2.08
N TYR A 114 10.64 -17.87 -1.05
CA TYR A 114 10.80 -17.38 0.31
C TYR A 114 12.06 -17.98 0.96
N ASP A 115 12.74 -17.20 1.80
CA ASP A 115 13.95 -17.65 2.51
C ASP A 115 13.68 -18.80 3.50
N ASN A 116 12.43 -19.00 3.89
CA ASN A 116 11.97 -20.04 4.81
C ASN A 116 11.21 -21.16 4.09
N GLN A 117 11.56 -21.47 2.84
CA GLN A 117 10.91 -22.48 2.03
C GLN A 117 11.84 -23.67 1.77
N ASP A 118 11.36 -24.91 1.96
CA ASP A 118 12.08 -26.12 1.56
C ASP A 118 12.03 -26.37 0.04
N ASP A 119 12.64 -27.46 -0.44
CA ASP A 119 12.66 -27.82 -1.87
C ASP A 119 11.27 -28.19 -2.41
N ALA A 120 10.37 -28.63 -1.55
CA ALA A 120 8.99 -29.00 -1.88
C ALA A 120 8.02 -27.80 -1.76
N GLY A 121 8.50 -26.65 -1.33
CA GLY A 121 7.72 -25.43 -1.22
C GLY A 121 7.08 -25.18 0.16
N ASN A 122 7.35 -26.02 1.16
CA ASN A 122 6.75 -25.91 2.49
C ASN A 122 7.51 -24.90 3.36
N PRO A 123 6.80 -24.17 4.25
CA PRO A 123 7.45 -23.30 5.21
C PRO A 123 8.27 -24.10 6.23
N ILE A 124 9.47 -23.63 6.53
CA ILE A 124 10.36 -24.15 7.57
C ILE A 124 10.72 -23.02 8.53
N GLU A 125 11.12 -23.37 9.76
CA GLU A 125 11.69 -22.41 10.70
C GLU A 125 13.14 -22.13 10.32
N ILE A 126 13.52 -20.84 10.31
CA ILE A 126 14.89 -20.39 10.03
C ILE A 126 15.33 -19.38 11.08
N PRO A 127 16.62 -19.37 11.46
CA PRO A 127 17.14 -18.44 12.44
C PRO A 127 17.24 -17.01 11.87
N ALA A 128 17.28 -16.00 12.74
CA ALA A 128 17.14 -14.59 12.37
C ALA A 128 18.18 -14.12 11.33
N GLU A 129 19.39 -14.67 11.36
CA GLU A 129 20.46 -14.39 10.42
C GLU A 129 20.20 -14.87 8.99
N GLN A 130 19.31 -15.85 8.80
CA GLN A 130 18.94 -16.40 7.49
C GLN A 130 17.69 -15.74 6.90
N GLN A 131 16.96 -14.96 7.70
CA GLN A 131 15.68 -14.35 7.34
C GLN A 131 15.84 -13.15 6.38
N ALA A 132 16.62 -13.22 5.32
CA ALA A 132 17.05 -12.06 4.54
C ALA A 132 15.93 -11.16 3.97
N TYR A 133 14.74 -11.70 3.66
CA TYR A 133 13.67 -10.99 2.93
C TYR A 133 12.48 -10.60 3.82
N ARG A 134 12.75 -10.35 5.11
CA ARG A 134 11.71 -9.96 6.08
C ARG A 134 12.22 -9.01 7.15
N GLY A 135 11.33 -8.21 7.71
CA GLY A 135 11.69 -7.26 8.75
C GLY A 135 10.47 -6.64 9.42
N ARG A 136 10.71 -6.10 10.61
CA ARG A 136 9.73 -5.32 11.37
C ARG A 136 10.18 -3.87 11.45
N ILE A 137 9.27 -2.96 11.18
CA ILE A 137 9.48 -1.51 11.25
C ILE A 137 8.52 -0.96 12.31
N ILE A 138 9.03 -0.14 13.22
CA ILE A 138 8.20 0.57 14.20
C ILE A 138 7.91 1.96 13.65
N THR A 139 6.63 2.36 13.62
CA THR A 139 6.27 3.68 13.10
C THR A 139 6.78 4.81 13.99
N GLU A 140 7.18 5.89 13.34
CA GLU A 140 7.62 7.12 13.99
C GLU A 140 6.45 7.87 14.66
N ALA A 141 6.74 9.00 15.31
CA ALA A 141 5.74 9.79 16.05
C ALA A 141 4.59 10.31 15.17
N ASP A 142 4.83 10.51 13.89
CA ASP A 142 3.86 10.89 12.86
C ASP A 142 3.24 9.68 12.13
N GLY A 143 3.44 8.47 12.66
CA GLY A 143 2.98 7.22 12.06
C GLY A 143 3.77 6.78 10.83
N HIS A 144 4.87 7.46 10.47
CA HIS A 144 5.65 7.14 9.29
C HIS A 144 6.36 5.79 9.40
N PHE A 145 6.43 5.06 8.29
CA PHE A 145 7.29 3.90 8.11
C PHE A 145 7.99 3.98 6.73
N SER A 146 9.15 3.34 6.62
CA SER A 146 9.75 3.05 5.33
C SER A 146 10.59 1.78 5.37
N PHE A 147 10.57 1.03 4.28
CA PHE A 147 11.46 -0.10 4.04
C PHE A 147 11.91 -0.14 2.58
N ILE A 148 12.97 -0.91 2.32
CA ILE A 148 13.51 -1.18 1.00
C ILE A 148 13.57 -2.68 0.82
N CYS A 149 12.98 -3.17 -0.27
CA CYS A 149 13.08 -4.56 -0.71
C CYS A 149 13.62 -4.63 -2.14
N LEU A 150 13.86 -5.86 -2.60
CA LEU A 150 14.00 -6.12 -4.03
C LEU A 150 12.62 -6.32 -4.65
N ARG A 151 12.47 -6.08 -5.95
CA ARG A 151 11.26 -6.48 -6.65
C ARG A 151 11.11 -8.01 -6.54
N PRO A 152 10.02 -8.52 -5.92
CA PRO A 152 9.79 -9.95 -5.87
C PRO A 152 9.46 -10.51 -7.25
N GLY A 153 9.79 -11.79 -7.44
CA GLY A 153 9.24 -12.56 -8.55
C GLY A 153 7.81 -13.01 -8.25
N ASN A 154 7.07 -13.39 -9.30
CA ASN A 154 5.87 -14.19 -9.16
C ASN A 154 6.22 -15.54 -8.55
N TYR A 155 5.35 -16.10 -7.72
CA TYR A 155 5.54 -17.45 -7.18
C TYR A 155 4.35 -18.34 -7.51
N PHE A 156 4.63 -19.63 -7.68
CA PHE A 156 3.62 -20.64 -7.94
C PHE A 156 3.02 -21.14 -6.63
N ASP A 157 1.73 -20.96 -6.45
CA ASP A 157 1.00 -21.50 -5.30
C ASP A 157 0.58 -22.94 -5.60
N GLU A 158 1.19 -23.89 -4.90
CA GLU A 158 0.93 -25.32 -5.10
C GLU A 158 -0.49 -25.74 -4.69
N GLY A 159 -1.12 -25.03 -3.75
CA GLY A 159 -2.48 -25.32 -3.29
C GLY A 159 -3.52 -24.92 -4.33
N TRP A 160 -3.33 -23.77 -4.96
CA TRP A 160 -4.25 -23.21 -5.96
C TRP A 160 -3.84 -23.48 -7.41
N LYS A 161 -2.66 -24.08 -7.62
CA LYS A 161 -2.07 -24.41 -8.93
C LYS A 161 -2.03 -23.22 -9.88
N LEU A 162 -1.67 -22.05 -9.35
CA LEU A 162 -1.61 -20.80 -10.10
C LEU A 162 -0.39 -19.96 -9.74
N TRP A 163 -0.01 -19.07 -10.66
CA TRP A 163 1.01 -18.06 -10.40
C TRP A 163 0.37 -16.87 -9.72
N ARG A 164 0.87 -16.50 -8.54
CA ARG A 164 0.43 -15.29 -7.87
C ARG A 164 1.18 -14.07 -8.43
N PRO A 165 0.52 -12.90 -8.54
CA PRO A 165 1.21 -11.64 -8.84
C PRO A 165 2.39 -11.42 -7.92
N ALA A 166 3.42 -10.70 -8.35
CA ALA A 166 4.47 -10.27 -7.46
C ALA A 166 3.85 -9.36 -6.39
N HIS A 167 4.13 -9.64 -5.11
CA HIS A 167 3.53 -8.91 -4.00
C HIS A 167 4.45 -8.82 -2.79
N ILE A 168 4.14 -7.85 -1.94
CA ILE A 168 4.75 -7.66 -0.64
C ILE A 168 3.69 -7.96 0.42
N HIS A 169 3.93 -8.92 1.30
CA HIS A 169 3.03 -9.12 2.43
C HIS A 169 3.31 -8.12 3.54
N VAL A 170 2.23 -7.67 4.18
CA VAL A 170 2.30 -6.74 5.30
C VAL A 170 1.34 -7.17 6.41
N LYS A 171 1.84 -7.16 7.64
CA LYS A 171 1.03 -7.22 8.86
C LYS A 171 1.27 -5.95 9.67
N VAL A 172 0.20 -5.27 10.07
CA VAL A 172 0.26 -4.06 10.90
C VAL A 172 -0.44 -4.30 12.22
N GLU A 173 0.31 -4.12 13.30
CA GLU A 173 -0.17 -4.30 14.67
C GLU A 173 0.02 -2.99 15.46
N ALA A 174 -1.02 -2.54 16.15
CA ALA A 174 -0.96 -1.37 17.02
C ALA A 174 -1.89 -1.54 18.24
N PRO A 175 -1.48 -1.14 19.45
CA PRO A 175 -2.35 -1.20 20.63
C PRO A 175 -3.66 -0.44 20.40
N GLY A 176 -4.80 -1.10 20.68
CA GLY A 176 -6.13 -0.51 20.50
C GLY A 176 -6.67 -0.56 19.07
N PHE A 177 -5.99 -1.25 18.15
CA PHE A 177 -6.45 -1.47 16.78
C PHE A 177 -6.58 -2.96 16.46
N VAL A 178 -7.44 -3.28 15.50
CA VAL A 178 -7.54 -4.62 14.93
C VAL A 178 -6.28 -4.88 14.08
N GLU A 179 -5.68 -6.06 14.21
CA GLU A 179 -4.56 -6.49 13.36
C GLU A 179 -4.98 -6.44 11.90
N LEU A 180 -4.17 -5.78 11.06
CA LEU A 180 -4.34 -5.78 9.62
C LEU A 180 -3.31 -6.73 9.00
N VAL A 181 -3.78 -7.75 8.29
CA VAL A 181 -2.96 -8.52 7.35
C VAL A 181 -3.41 -8.15 5.95
N THR A 182 -2.47 -7.78 5.09
CA THR A 182 -2.74 -7.34 3.72
C THR A 182 -1.54 -7.63 2.82
N GLN A 183 -1.66 -7.33 1.53
CA GLN A 183 -0.57 -7.44 0.57
C GLN A 183 -0.54 -6.18 -0.29
N LEU A 184 0.60 -5.91 -0.91
CA LEU A 184 0.77 -4.81 -1.86
C LEU A 184 1.15 -5.37 -3.23
N TYR A 185 0.52 -4.86 -4.28
CA TYR A 185 0.73 -5.29 -5.66
C TYR A 185 1.38 -4.20 -6.52
N PHE A 186 1.82 -4.58 -7.71
CA PHE A 186 2.44 -3.66 -8.67
C PHE A 186 1.58 -3.56 -9.92
N GLU A 187 1.36 -2.34 -10.41
CA GLU A 187 0.47 -2.06 -11.56
C GLU A 187 0.90 -2.80 -12.85
N ASP A 188 2.21 -3.00 -13.02
CA ASP A 188 2.84 -3.56 -14.21
C ASP A 188 2.94 -5.10 -14.20
N ASP A 189 2.40 -5.78 -13.19
CA ASP A 189 2.45 -7.24 -13.13
C ASP A 189 1.40 -7.90 -14.05
N ALA A 190 1.87 -8.78 -14.94
CA ALA A 190 1.03 -9.46 -15.92
C ALA A 190 0.10 -10.52 -15.31
N GLN A 191 0.34 -10.96 -14.08
CA GLN A 191 -0.52 -11.90 -13.37
C GLN A 191 -1.69 -11.20 -12.65
N ASN A 192 -1.71 -9.86 -12.59
CA ASN A 192 -2.82 -9.12 -11.97
C ASN A 192 -4.16 -9.45 -12.65
N GLY A 193 -5.18 -9.80 -11.86
CA GLY A 193 -6.53 -10.05 -12.36
C GLY A 193 -6.69 -11.34 -13.16
N LEU A 194 -5.69 -12.23 -13.17
CA LEU A 194 -5.82 -13.60 -13.69
C LEU A 194 -6.50 -14.55 -12.70
N ASP A 195 -7.02 -14.00 -11.59
CA ASP A 195 -7.72 -14.67 -10.49
C ASP A 195 -8.63 -15.81 -10.97
N ILE A 196 -8.75 -16.87 -10.16
CA ILE A 196 -9.69 -17.96 -10.43
C ILE A 196 -11.01 -17.69 -9.69
N PRO A 197 -12.16 -18.20 -10.19
CA PRO A 197 -13.44 -17.96 -9.54
C PRO A 197 -13.44 -18.39 -8.05
N GLY A 198 -13.51 -17.41 -7.15
CA GLY A 198 -13.55 -17.63 -5.70
C GLY A 198 -12.26 -17.31 -4.95
N ASP A 199 -11.19 -16.92 -5.63
CA ASP A 199 -10.08 -16.18 -5.01
C ASP A 199 -10.04 -14.74 -5.53
N ASP A 200 -9.96 -13.78 -4.62
CA ASP A 200 -9.71 -12.36 -4.94
C ASP A 200 -8.34 -12.02 -4.35
N PHE A 201 -7.29 -12.69 -4.86
CA PHE A 201 -5.93 -12.39 -4.42
C PHE A 201 -5.54 -11.00 -4.89
N PHE A 202 -5.72 -10.66 -6.16
CA PHE A 202 -5.41 -9.31 -6.60
C PHE A 202 -6.53 -8.34 -6.19
N GLN A 203 -6.18 -7.22 -5.54
CA GLN A 203 -7.11 -6.12 -5.29
C GLN A 203 -6.52 -4.81 -5.80
N PRO A 204 -7.20 -4.07 -6.69
CA PRO A 204 -6.66 -2.85 -7.28
C PRO A 204 -6.41 -1.74 -6.25
N GLU A 205 -7.14 -1.74 -5.13
CA GLU A 205 -6.94 -0.80 -4.01
C GLU A 205 -5.59 -0.99 -3.28
N LEU A 206 -4.96 -2.14 -3.47
CA LEU A 206 -3.69 -2.52 -2.85
C LEU A 206 -2.49 -2.36 -3.80
N VAL A 207 -2.71 -1.81 -4.99
CA VAL A 207 -1.64 -1.51 -5.94
C VAL A 207 -0.84 -0.30 -5.47
N VAL A 208 0.47 -0.48 -5.37
CA VAL A 208 1.42 0.61 -5.11
C VAL A 208 1.85 1.23 -6.43
N GLN A 209 1.63 2.54 -6.55
CA GLN A 209 2.18 3.30 -7.67
C GLN A 209 3.67 3.56 -7.44
N LEU A 210 4.51 3.03 -8.35
CA LEU A 210 5.94 3.23 -8.32
C LEU A 210 6.34 4.44 -9.17
N SER A 211 7.21 5.27 -8.61
CA SER A 211 7.84 6.39 -9.28
C SER A 211 9.36 6.18 -9.36
N PRO A 212 10.05 6.66 -10.40
CA PRO A 212 11.50 6.61 -10.46
C PRO A 212 12.13 7.39 -9.30
N GLY A 213 13.03 6.77 -8.54
CA GLY A 213 13.86 7.43 -7.53
C GLY A 213 15.17 7.94 -8.12
N ILE A 214 15.75 8.97 -7.51
CA ILE A 214 17.11 9.44 -7.85
C ILE A 214 18.11 8.36 -7.43
N PRO A 215 18.90 7.79 -8.35
CA PRO A 215 19.74 6.64 -8.06
C PRO A 215 21.01 7.05 -7.31
N ILE A 216 21.35 6.29 -6.27
CA ILE A 216 22.73 6.14 -5.82
C ILE A 216 22.98 4.62 -5.77
N LYS A 217 23.64 4.07 -6.81
CA LYS A 217 24.08 2.67 -6.92
C LYS A 217 22.97 1.59 -6.94
N GLY A 218 22.12 1.64 -7.97
CA GLY A 218 20.99 0.73 -8.18
C GLY A 218 19.75 1.55 -8.54
N LEU A 219 18.96 1.10 -9.51
CA LEU A 219 17.72 1.79 -9.87
C LEU A 219 16.75 1.62 -8.69
N VAL A 220 16.52 2.70 -7.94
CA VAL A 220 15.56 2.69 -6.84
C VAL A 220 14.22 3.18 -7.37
N GLN A 221 13.20 2.36 -7.29
CA GLN A 221 11.80 2.76 -7.44
C GLN A 221 11.24 3.18 -6.07
N LYS A 222 10.37 4.18 -6.05
CA LYS A 222 9.72 4.66 -4.82
C LYS A 222 8.22 4.45 -4.92
N GLY A 223 7.67 3.74 -3.94
CA GLY A 223 6.24 3.57 -3.73
C GLY A 223 5.79 4.27 -2.45
N TYR A 224 4.55 4.75 -2.46
CA TYR A 224 3.89 5.30 -1.28
C TYR A 224 2.56 4.60 -1.02
N PHE A 225 2.33 4.16 0.22
CA PHE A 225 1.08 3.49 0.60
C PHE A 225 0.76 3.72 2.08
N ASN A 226 -0.46 4.18 2.39
CA ASN A 226 -0.91 4.34 3.76
C ASN A 226 -1.73 3.14 4.22
N PHE A 227 -1.49 2.67 5.44
CA PHE A 227 -2.31 1.65 6.08
C PHE A 227 -3.32 2.33 6.99
N VAL A 228 -4.61 2.02 6.80
CA VAL A 228 -5.70 2.58 7.60
C VAL A 228 -6.30 1.46 8.44
N LEU A 229 -6.12 1.54 9.76
CA LEU A 229 -6.54 0.53 10.71
C LEU A 229 -7.93 0.81 11.28
N ASP A 230 -8.64 -0.27 11.63
CA ASP A 230 -9.87 -0.21 12.39
C ASP A 230 -9.58 -0.23 13.90
N ALA A 231 -10.34 0.53 14.67
CA ALA A 231 -10.19 0.56 16.12
C ALA A 231 -10.74 -0.73 16.73
N ALA A 232 -10.01 -1.32 17.68
CA ALA A 232 -10.53 -2.43 18.47
C ALA A 232 -11.67 -1.92 19.37
N ARG A 233 -12.76 -2.67 19.45
CA ARG A 233 -13.92 -2.35 20.28
C ARG A 233 -13.70 -2.69 21.75
#